data_AF-A0A183S903-F1
#
_entry.id   AF-A0A183S903-F1
#
_cell.length_a   1.000
_cell.length_b   1.000
_cell.length_c   1.000
_cell.angle_alpha   90.00
_cell.angle_beta   90.00
_cell.angle_gamma   90.00
#
_symmetry.space_group_name_H-M   'P 1'
#
loop_
_entity.id
_entity.type
_entity.pdbx_description
1 polymer ?
#
loop_
_entity_poly.entity_id
_entity_poly.type
_entity_poly.pdbx_seq_one_letter_code
_entity_poly.pdbx_strand_id
1 'polypeptide(L)'
;LLERLISPSANHETLEEHAWPVVARALYLVADLRQSLRVYAQSPVAKSVEIHAPVLTACDRFRDDLLPAHGIRLQDRMTISGGTSTVEVPAIGIVDASLLAAEKRDKAEKEAERGALKAQQAQAKEEAARMPPSEMFRSQTDKYSAFDEKGIPTHDASGKEVSKSQLKKLQKQYDIQAKRYEAYLANKKSDY
;
A
#
# COMPACT_ATOMS: atom_id res chain seq x y z
N LEU A 1 -25.35 -6.67 -34.19
CA LEU A 1 -26.59 -5.95 -33.82
C LEU A 1 -26.41 -4.44 -33.82
N LEU A 2 -25.28 -3.90 -33.34
CA LEU A 2 -24.97 -2.46 -33.44
C LEU A 2 -24.67 -1.98 -34.87
N GLU A 3 -24.05 -2.81 -35.72
CA GLU A 3 -23.77 -2.46 -37.13
C GLU A 3 -25.01 -2.34 -38.03
N ARG A 4 -26.18 -2.82 -37.60
CA ARG A 4 -27.43 -2.72 -38.39
C ARG A 4 -28.23 -1.45 -38.10
N LEU A 5 -27.82 -0.65 -37.12
CA LEU A 5 -28.50 0.60 -36.74
C LEU A 5 -27.81 1.86 -37.25
N ILE A 6 -26.64 1.73 -37.87
CA ILE A 6 -25.84 2.86 -38.32
C ILE A 6 -25.72 2.77 -39.84
N SER A 7 -26.47 3.61 -40.55
CA SER A 7 -26.30 3.78 -41.99
C SER A 7 -24.84 4.19 -42.29
N PRO A 8 -24.23 3.70 -43.38
CA PRO A 8 -22.82 3.94 -43.70
C PRO A 8 -22.48 5.41 -44.03
N SER A 9 -23.47 6.31 -43.96
CA SER A 9 -23.34 7.76 -44.10
C SER A 9 -23.49 8.54 -42.77
N ALA A 10 -23.49 7.86 -41.62
CA ALA A 10 -23.60 8.51 -40.33
C ALA A 10 -22.35 9.36 -40.05
N ASN A 11 -22.48 10.67 -40.24
CA ASN A 11 -21.46 11.66 -39.88
C ASN A 11 -21.02 11.47 -38.43
N HIS A 12 -19.74 11.74 -38.12
CA HIS A 12 -19.19 11.74 -36.76
C HIS A 12 -20.12 12.44 -35.74
N GLU A 13 -20.74 13.54 -36.17
CA GLU A 13 -21.72 14.33 -35.41
C GLU A 13 -22.94 13.52 -34.95
N THR A 14 -23.45 12.59 -35.77
CA THR A 14 -24.64 11.79 -35.42
C THR A 14 -24.37 10.77 -34.31
N LEU A 15 -23.15 10.23 -34.26
CA LEU A 15 -22.72 9.31 -33.20
C LEU A 15 -22.50 10.05 -31.88
N GLU A 16 -21.85 11.21 -31.92
CA GLU A 16 -21.61 12.02 -30.73
C GLU A 16 -22.91 12.60 -30.15
N GLU A 17 -23.83 13.05 -30.98
CA GLU A 17 -25.07 13.69 -30.50
C GLU A 17 -26.08 12.67 -29.95
N HIS A 18 -26.19 11.48 -30.56
CA HIS A 18 -27.27 10.54 -30.23
C HIS A 18 -26.78 9.31 -29.46
N ALA A 19 -25.62 8.75 -29.80
CA ALA A 19 -25.13 7.52 -29.17
C ALA A 19 -24.40 7.82 -27.85
N TRP A 20 -23.57 8.87 -27.80
CA TRP A 20 -22.78 9.18 -26.62
C TRP A 20 -23.61 9.45 -25.36
N PRO A 21 -24.72 10.22 -25.39
CA PRO A 21 -25.54 10.41 -24.19
C PRO A 21 -26.15 9.11 -23.67
N VAL A 22 -26.49 8.17 -24.56
CA VAL A 22 -27.00 6.85 -24.18
C VAL A 22 -25.90 6.02 -23.52
N VAL A 23 -24.71 6.00 -24.11
CA VAL A 23 -23.53 5.30 -23.56
C VAL A 23 -23.17 5.88 -22.20
N ALA A 24 -23.07 7.21 -22.06
CA ALA A 24 -22.77 7.87 -20.82
C ALA A 24 -23.81 7.51 -19.73
N ARG A 25 -25.11 7.59 -20.03
CA ARG A 25 -26.17 7.17 -19.10
C ARG A 25 -26.04 5.70 -18.70
N ALA A 26 -25.75 4.81 -19.64
CA ALA A 26 -25.54 3.39 -19.35
C ALA A 26 -24.34 3.17 -18.40
N LEU A 27 -23.23 3.89 -18.63
CA LEU A 27 -22.05 3.84 -17.75
C LEU A 27 -22.37 4.35 -16.34
N TYR A 28 -23.16 5.41 -16.21
CA TYR A 28 -23.62 5.92 -14.91
C TYR A 28 -24.54 4.92 -14.19
N LEU A 29 -25.48 4.28 -14.91
CA LEU A 29 -26.35 3.25 -14.35
C LEU A 29 -25.55 2.04 -13.83
N VAL A 30 -24.51 1.65 -14.57
CA VAL A 30 -23.60 0.58 -14.16
C VAL A 30 -22.79 0.96 -12.92
N ALA A 31 -22.31 2.20 -12.84
CA ALA A 31 -21.60 2.71 -11.66
C ALA A 31 -22.51 2.74 -10.43
N ASP A 32 -23.76 3.20 -10.59
CA ASP A 32 -24.77 3.26 -9.53
C ASP A 32 -25.19 1.86 -9.05
N LEU A 33 -25.38 0.91 -9.97
CA LEU A 33 -25.65 -0.49 -9.63
C LEU A 33 -24.52 -1.08 -8.79
N ARG A 34 -23.26 -0.91 -9.22
CA ARG A 34 -22.10 -1.38 -8.44
C ARG A 34 -22.05 -0.73 -7.05
N GLN A 35 -22.32 0.57 -6.96
CA GLN A 35 -22.34 1.28 -5.68
C GLN A 35 -23.45 0.77 -4.76
N SER A 36 -24.64 0.51 -5.30
CA SER A 36 -25.76 -0.10 -4.58
C SER A 36 -25.41 -1.49 -4.05
N LEU A 37 -24.77 -2.33 -4.87
CA LEU A 37 -24.26 -3.65 -4.46
C LEU A 37 -23.19 -3.54 -3.36
N ARG A 38 -22.29 -2.57 -3.45
CA ARG A 38 -21.26 -2.31 -2.43
C ARG A 38 -21.87 -1.89 -1.09
N VAL A 39 -22.86 -1.00 -1.11
CA VAL A 39 -23.59 -0.57 0.09
C VAL A 39 -24.35 -1.75 0.71
N TYR A 40 -25.04 -2.54 -0.11
CA TYR A 40 -25.72 -3.75 0.35
C TYR A 40 -24.73 -4.74 0.98
N ALA A 41 -23.58 -4.98 0.35
CA ALA A 41 -22.56 -5.86 0.87
C ALA A 41 -22.08 -5.43 2.26
N GLN A 42 -22.02 -4.13 2.54
CA GLN A 42 -21.60 -3.56 3.83
C GLN A 42 -22.68 -3.63 4.92
N SER A 43 -23.93 -3.98 4.56
CA SER A 43 -25.03 -4.09 5.50
C SER A 43 -24.81 -5.21 6.53
N PRO A 44 -25.45 -5.13 7.71
CA PRO A 44 -25.39 -6.20 8.71
C PRO A 44 -25.89 -7.55 8.17
N VAL A 45 -26.91 -7.52 7.31
CA VAL A 45 -27.51 -8.72 6.71
C VAL A 45 -26.51 -9.42 5.80
N ALA A 46 -25.81 -8.69 4.94
CA ALA A 46 -24.81 -9.28 4.05
C ALA A 46 -23.59 -9.82 4.82
N LYS A 47 -23.26 -9.23 5.97
CA LYS A 47 -22.20 -9.74 6.86
C LYS A 47 -22.63 -11.01 7.59
N SER A 48 -23.87 -11.08 8.07
CA SER A 48 -24.36 -12.25 8.81
C SER A 48 -24.49 -13.51 7.95
N VAL A 49 -24.67 -13.35 6.64
CA VAL A 49 -24.76 -14.47 5.68
C VAL A 49 -23.43 -14.64 4.91
N GLU A 50 -22.34 -14.00 5.36
CA GLU A 50 -20.99 -14.11 4.79
C GLU A 50 -20.84 -13.73 3.28
N ILE A 51 -21.88 -13.18 2.67
CA ILE A 51 -21.87 -12.74 1.26
C ILE A 51 -21.14 -11.40 1.07
N HIS A 52 -20.88 -10.65 2.14
CA HIS A 52 -20.16 -9.38 2.13
C HIS A 52 -18.85 -9.48 1.34
N ALA A 53 -17.98 -10.44 1.68
CA ALA A 53 -16.64 -10.54 1.09
C ALA A 53 -16.70 -10.86 -0.41
N PRO A 54 -17.43 -11.90 -0.88
CA PRO A 54 -17.58 -12.18 -2.31
C PRO A 54 -18.12 -11.00 -3.13
N VAL A 55 -19.13 -10.29 -2.62
CA VAL A 55 -19.73 -9.14 -3.33
C VAL A 55 -18.76 -7.98 -3.41
N LEU A 56 -18.04 -7.65 -2.33
CA LEU A 56 -17.01 -6.61 -2.38
C LEU A 56 -15.87 -6.97 -3.33
N THR A 57 -15.40 -8.22 -3.31
CA THR A 57 -14.39 -8.71 -4.26
C THR A 57 -14.87 -8.60 -5.71
N ALA A 58 -16.12 -8.96 -5.99
CA ALA A 58 -16.70 -8.80 -7.33
C ALA A 58 -16.78 -7.33 -7.75
N CYS A 59 -17.20 -6.43 -6.84
CA CYS A 59 -17.24 -4.99 -7.08
C CYS A 59 -15.85 -4.40 -7.34
N ASP A 60 -14.82 -4.85 -6.63
CA ASP A 60 -13.45 -4.37 -6.80
C ASP A 60 -12.85 -4.90 -8.12
N ARG A 61 -13.04 -6.19 -8.44
CA ARG A 61 -12.67 -6.77 -9.74
C ARG A 61 -13.32 -6.03 -10.90
N PHE A 62 -14.59 -5.68 -10.78
CA PHE A 62 -15.29 -4.92 -11.81
C PHE A 62 -14.66 -3.54 -12.03
N ARG A 63 -14.33 -2.82 -10.95
CA ARG A 63 -13.70 -1.49 -11.02
C ARG A 63 -12.26 -1.52 -11.52
N ASP A 64 -11.46 -2.47 -11.03
CA ASP A 64 -10.00 -2.44 -11.14
C ASP A 64 -9.44 -3.34 -12.26
N ASP A 65 -10.23 -4.31 -12.75
CA ASP A 65 -9.84 -5.23 -13.81
C ASP A 65 -10.71 -5.11 -15.05
N LEU A 66 -12.04 -5.22 -14.89
CA LEU A 66 -12.96 -5.35 -16.03
C LEU A 66 -13.16 -4.02 -16.76
N LEU A 67 -13.48 -2.94 -16.04
CA LEU A 67 -13.64 -1.62 -16.66
C LEU A 67 -12.33 -1.12 -17.31
N PRO A 68 -11.15 -1.20 -16.66
CA PRO A 68 -9.91 -0.71 -17.25
C PRO A 68 -9.46 -1.51 -18.48
N ALA A 69 -9.77 -2.81 -18.55
CA ALA A 69 -9.52 -3.61 -19.75
C ALA A 69 -10.26 -3.10 -21.00
N HIS A 70 -11.32 -2.30 -20.80
CA HIS A 70 -12.10 -1.66 -21.85
C HIS A 70 -11.90 -0.14 -21.90
N GLY A 71 -10.84 0.38 -21.27
CA GLY A 71 -10.54 1.82 -21.31
C GLY A 71 -11.42 2.67 -20.39
N ILE A 72 -12.18 2.05 -19.47
CA ILE A 72 -13.08 2.77 -18.57
C ILE A 72 -12.45 2.82 -17.18
N ARG A 73 -12.27 4.02 -16.64
CA ARG A 73 -11.84 4.27 -15.27
C ARG A 73 -13.02 4.77 -14.46
N LEU A 74 -13.31 4.10 -13.34
CA LEU A 74 -14.36 4.51 -12.41
C LEU A 74 -13.72 5.01 -11.11
N GLN A 75 -13.96 6.27 -10.77
CA GLN A 75 -13.57 6.89 -9.49
C GLN A 75 -14.82 7.11 -8.64
N ASP A 76 -14.82 6.53 -7.44
CA ASP A 76 -16.04 6.28 -6.69
C ASP A 76 -16.72 7.53 -6.11
N ARG A 77 -16.10 8.72 -6.13
CA ARG A 77 -16.74 9.98 -5.70
C ARG A 77 -16.02 11.20 -6.26
N MET A 78 -16.73 12.03 -7.02
CA MET A 78 -16.37 13.43 -7.23
C MET A 78 -17.45 14.30 -6.61
N THR A 79 -17.09 15.12 -5.62
CA THR A 79 -18.01 16.12 -5.08
C THR A 79 -18.09 17.26 -6.09
N ILE A 80 -19.22 17.35 -6.80
CA ILE A 80 -19.48 18.51 -7.65
C ILE A 80 -20.26 19.50 -6.79
N SER A 81 -19.58 20.52 -6.29
CA SER A 81 -20.20 21.63 -5.55
C SER A 81 -20.68 22.68 -6.54
N GLY A 82 -21.98 22.65 -6.86
CA GLY A 82 -22.66 23.67 -7.66
C GLY A 82 -23.66 24.45 -6.81
N GLY A 83 -23.24 25.57 -6.21
CA GLY A 83 -24.12 26.41 -5.41
C GLY A 83 -24.59 25.74 -4.10
N THR A 84 -25.91 25.75 -3.83
CA THR A 84 -26.53 25.29 -2.57
C THR A 84 -26.73 23.78 -2.45
N SER A 85 -26.31 22.98 -3.45
CA SER A 85 -26.47 21.53 -3.42
C SER A 85 -25.16 20.80 -3.76
N THR A 86 -24.81 19.83 -2.92
CA THR A 86 -23.71 18.90 -3.14
C THR A 86 -24.27 17.59 -3.66
N VAL A 87 -23.88 17.21 -4.87
CA VAL A 87 -24.22 15.91 -5.45
C VAL A 87 -22.94 15.09 -5.54
N GLU A 88 -22.92 13.92 -4.92
CA GLU A 88 -21.86 12.92 -5.11
C GLU A 88 -22.17 12.13 -6.38
N VAL A 89 -21.33 12.28 -7.40
CA VAL A 89 -21.48 11.53 -8.66
C VAL A 89 -20.18 10.74 -8.90
N PRO A 90 -20.25 9.48 -9.34
CA PRO A 90 -19.04 8.76 -9.76
C PRO A 90 -18.40 9.47 -10.95
N ALA A 91 -17.08 9.62 -10.93
CA ALA A 91 -16.34 10.14 -12.08
C ALA A 91 -15.95 8.98 -12.99
N ILE A 92 -16.36 9.06 -14.26
CA ILE A 92 -16.08 8.05 -15.28
C ILE A 92 -15.10 8.66 -16.29
N GLY A 93 -13.89 8.12 -16.33
CA GLY A 93 -12.87 8.48 -17.30
C GLY A 93 -12.82 7.46 -18.43
N ILE A 94 -12.75 7.93 -19.67
CA ILE A 94 -12.53 7.08 -20.85
C ILE A 94 -11.11 7.37 -21.34
N VAL A 95 -10.28 6.35 -21.31
CA VAL A 95 -8.84 6.40 -21.54
C VAL A 95 -8.46 5.20 -22.40
N ASP A 96 -7.42 5.31 -23.22
CA ASP A 96 -6.93 4.15 -23.95
C ASP A 96 -6.60 3.00 -22.99
N ALA A 97 -7.12 1.80 -23.30
CA ALA A 97 -6.90 0.60 -22.51
C ALA A 97 -5.40 0.25 -22.41
N SER A 98 -4.58 0.59 -23.42
CA SER A 98 -3.14 0.37 -23.39
C SER A 98 -2.45 1.22 -22.33
N LEU A 99 -2.91 2.46 -22.13
CA LEU A 99 -2.38 3.36 -21.10
C LEU A 99 -2.76 2.86 -19.70
N LEU A 100 -4.02 2.42 -19.51
CA LEU A 100 -4.46 1.82 -18.25
C LEU A 100 -3.68 0.54 -17.91
N ALA A 101 -3.40 -0.28 -18.92
CA ALA A 101 -2.59 -1.48 -18.75
C ALA A 101 -1.13 -1.16 -18.37
N ALA A 102 -0.54 -0.12 -18.96
CA ALA A 102 0.80 0.34 -18.62
C ALA A 102 0.87 0.85 -17.18
N GLU A 103 -0.06 1.73 -16.77
CA GLU A 103 -0.14 2.23 -15.39
C GLU A 103 -0.28 1.10 -14.36
N LYS A 104 -1.06 0.05 -14.68
CA LYS A 104 -1.23 -1.11 -13.81
C LYS A 104 0.07 -1.89 -13.64
N ARG A 105 0.85 -2.06 -14.71
CA ARG A 105 2.18 -2.71 -14.66
C ARG A 105 3.15 -1.91 -13.82
N ASP A 106 3.25 -0.60 -14.05
CA ASP A 106 4.13 0.29 -13.29
C ASP A 106 3.78 0.28 -11.79
N LYS A 107 2.49 0.27 -11.46
CA LYS A 107 2.03 0.19 -10.07
C LYS A 107 2.40 -1.15 -9.43
N ALA A 108 2.22 -2.26 -10.15
CA ALA A 108 2.59 -3.58 -9.67
C ALA A 108 4.10 -3.70 -9.43
N GLU A 109 4.92 -3.14 -10.31
CA GLU A 109 6.38 -3.10 -10.15
C GLU A 109 6.79 -2.29 -8.91
N LYS A 110 6.24 -1.08 -8.74
CA LYS A 110 6.50 -0.24 -7.55
C LYS A 110 6.04 -0.92 -6.26
N GLU A 111 4.93 -1.64 -6.29
CA GLU A 111 4.44 -2.36 -5.12
C GLU A 111 5.33 -3.56 -4.79
N ALA A 112 5.81 -4.30 -5.80
CA ALA A 112 6.78 -5.36 -5.63
C ALA A 112 8.12 -4.83 -5.08
N GLU A 113 8.62 -3.72 -5.61
CA GLU A 113 9.85 -3.06 -5.12
C GLU A 113 9.69 -2.61 -3.66
N ARG A 114 8.58 -1.95 -3.33
CA ARG A 114 8.28 -1.55 -1.95
C ARG A 114 8.11 -2.75 -1.03
N GLY A 115 7.54 -3.85 -1.52
CA GLY A 115 7.45 -5.12 -0.80
C GLY A 115 8.83 -5.71 -0.50
N ALA A 116 9.70 -5.77 -1.49
CA ALA A 116 11.07 -6.22 -1.35
C ALA A 116 11.87 -5.35 -0.38
N LEU A 117 11.74 -4.02 -0.45
CA LEU A 117 12.40 -3.10 0.47
C LEU A 117 11.91 -3.29 1.91
N LYS A 118 10.60 -3.47 2.13
CA LYS A 118 10.05 -3.76 3.46
C LYS A 118 10.57 -5.10 4.00
N ALA A 119 10.66 -6.12 3.15
CA ALA A 119 11.19 -7.42 3.54
C ALA A 119 12.67 -7.33 3.92
N GLN A 120 13.49 -6.63 3.13
CA GLN A 120 14.90 -6.39 3.47
C GLN A 120 15.05 -5.59 4.77
N GLN A 121 14.23 -4.55 4.98
CA GLN A 121 14.25 -3.79 6.23
C GLN A 121 13.81 -4.62 7.43
N ALA A 122 12.85 -5.54 7.26
CA ALA A 122 12.43 -6.46 8.31
C ALA A 122 13.57 -7.43 8.66
N GLN A 123 14.21 -8.04 7.66
CA GLN A 123 15.35 -8.93 7.85
C GLN A 123 16.52 -8.20 8.52
N ALA A 124 16.90 -7.01 8.06
CA ALA A 124 17.98 -6.23 8.67
C ALA A 124 17.67 -5.84 10.13
N LYS A 125 16.41 -5.55 10.45
CA LYS A 125 15.97 -5.29 11.84
C LYS A 125 16.06 -6.54 12.70
N GLU A 126 15.70 -7.69 12.15
CA GLU A 126 15.77 -8.98 12.85
C GLU A 126 17.22 -9.40 13.10
N GLU A 127 18.09 -9.30 12.09
CA GLU A 127 19.53 -9.53 12.21
C GLU A 127 20.18 -8.60 13.25
N ALA A 128 19.83 -7.31 13.21
CA ALA A 128 20.28 -6.35 14.21
C ALA A 128 19.76 -6.69 15.61
N ALA A 129 18.53 -7.18 15.74
CA ALA A 129 17.96 -7.57 17.02
C ALA A 129 18.52 -8.90 17.55
N ARG A 130 19.15 -9.73 16.70
CA ARG A 130 19.80 -10.99 17.07
C ARG A 130 21.14 -10.80 17.79
N MET A 131 21.79 -9.65 17.63
CA MET A 131 23.11 -9.40 18.21
C MET A 131 23.00 -9.17 19.73
N PRO A 132 23.70 -9.97 20.58
CA PRO A 132 23.74 -9.73 22.01
C PRO A 132 24.32 -8.35 22.33
N PRO A 133 23.75 -7.60 23.29
CA PRO A 133 24.23 -6.26 23.63
C PRO A 133 25.68 -6.25 24.13
N SER A 134 26.15 -7.35 24.76
CA SER A 134 27.54 -7.52 25.20
C SER A 134 28.56 -7.68 24.06
N GLU A 135 28.12 -8.11 22.88
CA GLU A 135 28.97 -8.31 21.70
C GLU A 135 28.95 -7.09 20.76
N MET A 136 27.95 -6.21 20.89
CA MET A 136 27.70 -5.06 20.02
C MET A 136 28.92 -4.13 19.88
N PHE A 137 29.64 -3.87 20.97
CA PHE A 137 30.83 -3.02 20.95
C PHE A 137 32.13 -3.82 20.85
N ARG A 138 32.15 -5.07 21.31
CA ARG A 138 33.36 -5.93 21.24
C ARG A 138 33.78 -6.24 19.81
N SER A 139 32.86 -6.20 18.86
CA SER A 139 33.16 -6.31 17.42
C SER A 139 33.82 -5.06 16.83
N GLN A 140 33.78 -3.91 17.51
CA GLN A 140 34.31 -2.62 17.04
C GLN A 140 35.74 -2.37 17.57
N THR A 141 36.63 -3.33 17.31
CA THR A 141 38.05 -3.29 17.72
C THR A 141 38.85 -2.19 17.01
N ASP A 142 38.32 -1.67 15.90
CA ASP A 142 38.83 -0.50 15.18
C ASP A 142 38.62 0.82 15.94
N LYS A 143 37.65 0.87 16.86
CA LYS A 143 37.23 2.08 17.59
C LYS A 143 37.55 2.06 19.07
N TYR A 144 37.69 0.87 19.65
CA TYR A 144 37.83 0.68 21.09
C TYR A 144 38.88 -0.38 21.40
N SER A 145 39.71 -0.09 22.40
CA SER A 145 40.83 -0.97 22.79
C SER A 145 40.56 -1.77 24.07
N ALA A 146 39.66 -1.32 24.93
CA ALA A 146 39.31 -1.99 26.17
C ALA A 146 37.82 -1.86 26.48
N PHE A 147 37.26 -2.88 27.14
CA PHE A 147 35.84 -3.03 27.44
C PHE A 147 35.63 -3.47 28.89
N ASP A 148 34.48 -3.15 29.46
CA ASP A 148 34.08 -3.61 30.80
C ASP A 148 33.43 -5.02 30.78
N GLU A 149 33.00 -5.49 31.96
CA GLU A 149 32.33 -6.79 32.14
C GLU A 149 31.04 -6.91 31.32
N LYS A 150 30.36 -5.79 31.07
CA LYS A 150 29.13 -5.73 30.27
C LYS A 150 29.42 -5.61 28.77
N GLY A 151 30.68 -5.45 28.37
CA GLY A 151 31.11 -5.27 27.00
C GLY A 151 31.03 -3.83 26.49
N ILE A 152 30.90 -2.84 27.38
CA ILE A 152 30.88 -1.41 27.05
C ILE A 152 32.33 -0.88 26.96
N PRO A 153 32.68 -0.09 25.94
CA PRO A 153 34.01 0.46 25.80
C PRO A 153 34.44 1.36 26.96
N THR A 154 35.64 1.12 27.49
CA THR A 154 36.29 1.96 28.50
C THR A 154 37.39 2.84 27.91
N HIS A 155 38.04 2.38 26.84
CA HIS A 155 39.12 3.09 26.15
C HIS A 155 38.85 3.18 24.64
N ASP A 156 39.26 4.29 24.03
CA ASP A 156 39.23 4.50 22.59
C ASP A 156 40.30 3.68 21.85
N ALA A 157 40.33 3.77 20.52
CA ALA A 157 41.30 3.04 19.68
C ALA A 157 42.77 3.38 20.01
N SER A 158 43.05 4.54 20.62
CA SER A 158 44.39 4.98 21.01
C SER A 158 44.76 4.57 22.44
N GLY A 159 43.88 3.85 23.15
CA GLY A 159 44.10 3.47 24.54
C GLY A 159 43.87 4.61 25.53
N LYS A 160 43.18 5.69 25.14
CA LYS A 160 42.77 6.76 26.07
C LYS A 160 41.39 6.47 26.64
N GLU A 161 41.19 6.83 27.91
CA GLU A 161 39.88 6.70 28.57
C GLU A 161 38.80 7.49 27.83
N VAL A 162 37.66 6.84 27.61
CA VAL A 162 36.50 7.44 26.94
C VAL A 162 35.88 8.50 27.86
N SER A 163 35.56 9.68 27.30
CA SER A 163 34.99 10.78 28.09
C SER A 163 33.64 10.43 28.73
N LYS A 164 33.32 11.05 29.88
CA LYS A 164 32.04 10.82 30.60
C LYS A 164 30.79 11.04 29.73
N SER A 165 30.85 11.94 28.75
CA SER A 165 29.75 12.20 27.82
C SER A 165 29.60 11.09 26.77
N GLN A 166 30.72 10.58 26.24
CA GLN A 166 30.72 9.44 25.31
C GLN A 166 30.30 8.15 26.01
N LEU A 167 30.73 7.92 27.24
CA LEU A 167 30.35 6.74 28.02
C LEU A 167 28.83 6.70 28.26
N LYS A 168 28.19 7.84 28.58
CA LYS A 168 26.72 7.94 28.64
C LYS A 168 26.03 7.62 27.30
N LYS A 169 26.64 8.02 26.17
CA LYS A 169 26.10 7.72 24.83
C LYS A 169 26.19 6.22 24.52
N LEU A 170 27.31 5.59 24.86
CA LEU A 170 27.54 4.14 24.71
C LEU A 170 26.59 3.33 25.58
N GLN A 171 26.40 3.73 26.84
CA GLN A 171 25.42 3.11 27.73
C GLN A 171 24.00 3.19 27.15
N LYS A 172 23.59 4.36 26.64
CA LYS A 172 22.27 4.52 26.01
C LYS A 172 22.10 3.61 24.79
N GLN A 173 23.14 3.47 23.97
CA GLN A 173 23.14 2.55 22.83
C GLN A 173 23.04 1.08 23.27
N TYR A 174 23.77 0.70 24.32
CA TYR A 174 23.68 -0.61 24.95
C TYR A 174 22.26 -0.91 25.43
N ASP A 175 21.65 0.02 26.18
CA ASP A 175 20.29 -0.18 26.75
C ASP A 175 19.22 -0.31 25.66
N ILE A 176 19.36 0.43 24.55
CA ILE A 176 18.48 0.29 23.39
C ILE A 176 18.63 -1.10 22.76
N GLN A 177 19.86 -1.58 22.58
CA GLN A 177 20.12 -2.90 22.02
C GLN A 177 19.66 -4.02 22.95
N ALA A 178 19.85 -3.88 24.26
CA ALA A 178 19.40 -4.85 25.25
C ALA A 178 17.88 -5.04 25.18
N LYS A 179 17.10 -3.95 25.09
CA LYS A 179 15.64 -4.02 24.91
C LYS A 179 15.25 -4.67 23.59
N ARG A 180 15.97 -4.38 22.50
CA ARG A 180 15.71 -5.02 21.19
C ARG A 180 15.98 -6.52 21.23
N TYR A 181 17.09 -6.93 21.84
CA TYR A 181 17.48 -8.33 21.99
C TYR A 181 16.52 -9.09 22.91
N GLU A 182 16.07 -8.48 24.01
CA GLU A 182 15.06 -9.05 24.90
C GLU A 182 13.72 -9.27 24.19
N ALA A 183 13.26 -8.29 23.41
CA ALA A 183 12.05 -8.44 22.59
C ALA A 183 12.19 -9.54 21.53
N TYR A 184 13.37 -9.67 20.90
CA TYR A 184 13.67 -10.75 19.97
C TYR A 184 13.59 -12.13 20.64
N LEU A 185 14.18 -12.28 21.83
CA LEU A 185 14.12 -13.54 22.59
C LEU A 185 12.69 -13.89 23.04
N ALA A 186 11.90 -12.90 23.45
CA ALA A 186 10.50 -13.09 23.83
C ALA A 186 9.66 -13.56 22.64
N ASN A 187 9.85 -12.95 21.46
CA ASN A 187 9.14 -13.34 20.24
C ASN A 187 9.51 -14.77 19.81
N LYS A 188 10.81 -15.11 19.83
CA LYS A 188 11.28 -16.47 19.47
C LYS A 188 10.80 -17.56 20.42
N LYS A 189 10.49 -17.23 21.69
CA LYS A 189 9.88 -18.16 22.66
C LYS A 189 8.39 -18.36 22.44
N SER A 190 7.69 -17.42 21.80
CA SER A 190 6.25 -17.51 21.51
C SER A 190 5.94 -18.32 20.26
N ASP A 191 6.94 -18.54 19.39
CA ASP A 191 6.84 -19.36 18.17
C ASP A 191 7.01 -20.87 18.43
N TYR A 192 7.24 -21.28 19.69
CA TYR A 192 7.30 -22.67 20.17
C TYR A 192 6.18 -22.94 21.16
#